data_AF-A0A1S3UNZ0-F1
#
_entry.id   AF-A0A1S3UNZ0-F1
#
_cell.length_a   1.000
_cell.length_b   1.000
_cell.length_c   1.000
_cell.angle_alpha   90.00
_cell.angle_beta   90.00
_cell.angle_gamma   90.00
#
_symmetry.space_group_name_H-M   'P 1'
#
loop_
_entity.id
_entity.type
_entity.pdbx_description
1 polymer ?
#
loop_
_entity_poly.entity_id
_entity_poly.type
_entity_poly.pdbx_seq_one_letter_code
_entity_poly.pdbx_strand_id
1 'polypeptide(L)'
;MVRGKTQMKRIENETSRQVTFSKRRNGLLKKAFELSVLCDAEVALIIFSTRGRLYEFSSSTSSINKTVERYQKKIKDFGDSHKGIHENTQILKDGGMSMTETIEHLENSRRKLLGDELDTCSLDELRQLENQLERSLEKIRARKNQMFTEQIEKLKEEEKCLLQVNKRLREQYLIERGRYLSDEDLEVVREKKEEEVETELFIGRR
;
A
#
# COMPACT_ATOMS: atom_id res chain seq x y z
N MET A 1 -52.05 3.59 -15.18
CA MET A 1 -52.10 3.65 -13.70
C MET A 1 -51.74 5.07 -13.28
N VAL A 2 -52.75 5.88 -12.95
CA VAL A 2 -52.56 7.31 -12.60
C VAL A 2 -51.91 7.39 -11.22
N ARG A 3 -50.71 7.94 -11.18
CA ARG A 3 -49.85 8.01 -9.98
C ARG A 3 -50.25 9.25 -9.18
N GLY A 4 -50.57 9.08 -7.90
CA GLY A 4 -50.90 10.20 -7.00
C GLY A 4 -49.72 11.16 -6.76
N LYS A 5 -50.03 12.41 -6.41
CA LYS A 5 -49.04 13.45 -6.09
C LYS A 5 -48.16 12.98 -4.92
N THR A 6 -46.84 12.91 -5.14
CA THR A 6 -45.87 12.53 -4.12
C THR A 6 -45.31 13.78 -3.44
N GLN A 7 -45.12 13.74 -2.12
CA GLN A 7 -44.46 14.83 -1.38
C GLN A 7 -42.97 14.94 -1.76
N MET A 8 -42.41 16.16 -1.78
CA MET A 8 -40.98 16.41 -2.01
C MET A 8 -40.19 16.20 -0.72
N LYS A 9 -40.01 14.93 -0.36
CA LYS A 9 -39.16 14.45 0.74
C LYS A 9 -38.40 13.20 0.32
N ARG A 10 -37.39 12.80 1.09
CA ARG A 10 -36.65 11.56 0.85
C ARG A 10 -37.63 10.37 0.85
N ILE A 11 -37.49 9.48 -0.14
CA ILE A 11 -38.24 8.22 -0.18
C ILE A 11 -37.50 7.25 0.73
N GLU A 12 -38.12 6.79 1.82
CA GLU A 12 -37.46 5.92 2.80
C GLU A 12 -37.23 4.49 2.30
N ASN A 13 -38.20 3.93 1.58
CA ASN A 13 -38.10 2.58 1.01
C ASN A 13 -37.02 2.53 -0.10
N GLU A 14 -35.99 1.70 0.09
CA GLU A 14 -34.82 1.60 -0.82
C GLU A 14 -35.22 1.17 -2.24
N THR A 15 -36.03 0.12 -2.39
CA THR A 15 -36.44 -0.38 -3.72
C THR A 15 -37.21 0.68 -4.49
N SER A 16 -38.16 1.35 -3.82
CA SER A 16 -38.94 2.44 -4.40
C SER A 16 -38.08 3.66 -4.74
N ARG A 17 -37.10 3.97 -3.89
CA ARG A 17 -36.11 5.03 -4.11
C ARG A 17 -35.24 4.72 -5.33
N GLN A 18 -34.73 3.50 -5.47
CA GLN A 18 -33.90 3.08 -6.60
C GLN A 18 -34.67 3.13 -7.93
N VAL A 19 -35.89 2.61 -7.97
CA VAL A 19 -36.74 2.67 -9.18
C VAL A 19 -37.07 4.12 -9.53
N THR A 20 -37.36 4.95 -8.52
CA THR A 20 -37.68 6.36 -8.74
C THR A 20 -36.45 7.15 -9.17
N PHE A 21 -35.27 6.89 -8.61
CA PHE A 21 -34.01 7.46 -9.03
C PHE A 21 -33.75 7.17 -10.50
N SER A 22 -33.82 5.90 -10.93
CA SER A 22 -33.61 5.53 -12.33
C SER A 22 -34.58 6.26 -13.28
N LYS A 23 -35.86 6.34 -12.93
CA LYS A 23 -36.88 7.03 -13.75
C LYS A 23 -36.66 8.54 -13.78
N ARG A 24 -36.45 9.19 -12.62
CA ARG A 24 -36.26 10.64 -12.53
C ARG A 24 -34.94 11.08 -13.15
N ARG A 25 -33.85 10.35 -12.92
CA ARG A 25 -32.55 10.58 -13.56
C ARG A 25 -32.68 10.56 -15.08
N ASN A 26 -33.30 9.51 -15.64
CA ASN A 26 -33.50 9.43 -17.09
C ASN A 26 -34.42 10.54 -17.61
N GLY A 27 -35.48 10.90 -16.87
CA GLY A 27 -36.34 12.04 -17.22
C GLY A 27 -35.59 13.38 -17.22
N LEU A 28 -34.74 13.60 -16.21
CA LEU A 28 -33.92 14.82 -16.10
C LEU A 28 -32.89 14.91 -17.23
N LEU A 29 -32.23 13.79 -17.55
CA LEU A 29 -31.31 13.70 -18.68
C LEU A 29 -31.99 14.06 -20.01
N LYS A 30 -33.20 13.53 -20.24
CA LYS A 30 -33.99 13.89 -21.43
C LYS A 30 -34.32 15.38 -21.48
N LYS A 31 -34.70 15.98 -20.36
CA LYS A 31 -34.99 17.42 -20.28
C LYS A 31 -33.75 18.28 -20.49
N ALA A 32 -32.61 17.88 -19.95
CA ALA A 32 -31.33 18.54 -20.19
C ALA A 32 -30.95 18.50 -21.68
N PHE A 33 -31.14 17.35 -22.33
CA PHE A 33 -30.92 17.18 -23.76
C PHE A 33 -31.87 18.02 -24.62
N GLU A 34 -33.17 18.00 -24.31
CA GLU A 34 -34.17 18.85 -24.98
C GLU A 34 -33.78 20.33 -24.90
N LEU A 35 -33.39 20.80 -23.70
CA LEU A 35 -32.97 22.19 -23.50
C LEU A 35 -31.72 22.54 -24.31
N SER A 36 -30.72 21.64 -24.35
CA SER A 36 -29.50 21.90 -25.11
C SER A 36 -29.76 22.01 -26.60
N VAL A 37 -30.66 21.18 -27.14
CA VAL A 37 -30.96 21.17 -28.58
C VAL A 37 -31.90 22.31 -28.97
N LEU A 38 -32.95 22.55 -28.18
CA LEU A 38 -33.98 23.54 -28.53
C LEU A 38 -33.49 24.99 -28.40
N CYS A 39 -32.55 25.23 -27.48
CA CYS A 39 -32.09 26.59 -27.17
C CYS A 39 -30.62 26.82 -27.49
N ASP A 40 -29.95 25.86 -28.15
CA ASP A 40 -28.50 25.88 -28.40
C ASP A 40 -27.68 26.21 -27.13
N ALA A 41 -28.12 25.63 -26.01
CA ALA A 41 -27.54 25.89 -24.71
C ALA A 41 -26.54 24.80 -24.34
N GLU A 42 -25.38 25.19 -23.83
CA GLU A 42 -24.45 24.23 -23.23
C GLU A 42 -24.95 23.81 -21.84
N VAL A 43 -25.29 22.53 -21.70
CA VAL A 43 -25.86 21.95 -20.48
C VAL A 43 -25.00 20.78 -20.02
N ALA A 44 -24.57 20.84 -18.76
CA ALA A 44 -23.89 19.74 -18.07
C ALA A 44 -24.69 19.32 -16.83
N LEU A 45 -24.76 18.01 -16.58
CA LEU A 45 -25.45 17.43 -15.44
C LEU A 45 -24.57 16.36 -14.78
N ILE A 46 -24.36 16.48 -13.47
CA ILE A 46 -23.57 15.53 -12.66
C ILE A 46 -24.47 15.02 -11.54
N ILE A 47 -24.61 13.69 -11.43
CA ILE A 47 -25.44 13.04 -10.42
C ILE A 47 -24.63 11.93 -9.75
N PHE A 48 -24.46 12.03 -8.44
CA PHE A 48 -23.94 10.95 -7.60
C PHE A 48 -25.10 10.19 -6.95
N SER A 49 -25.12 8.87 -7.12
CA SER A 49 -26.06 8.03 -6.37
C SER A 49 -25.61 7.91 -4.91
N THR A 50 -26.52 7.45 -4.03
CA THR A 50 -26.20 7.13 -2.63
C THR A 50 -25.11 6.07 -2.47
N ARG A 51 -24.84 5.28 -3.52
CA ARG A 51 -23.76 4.28 -3.57
C ARG A 51 -22.47 4.81 -4.19
N GLY A 52 -22.36 6.12 -4.40
CA GLY A 52 -21.19 6.76 -5.00
C GLY A 52 -21.05 6.60 -6.51
N ARG A 53 -21.98 5.91 -7.20
CA ARG A 53 -21.94 5.81 -8.67
C ARG A 53 -22.19 7.17 -9.32
N LEU A 54 -21.29 7.56 -10.22
CA LEU A 54 -21.39 8.76 -11.05
C LEU A 54 -22.26 8.51 -12.27
N TYR A 55 -23.18 9.44 -12.54
CA TYR A 55 -23.94 9.56 -13.77
C TYR A 55 -23.79 10.97 -14.29
N GLU A 56 -23.34 11.10 -15.53
CA GLU A 56 -23.06 12.40 -16.14
C GLU A 56 -23.72 12.55 -17.51
N PHE A 57 -23.96 13.79 -17.89
CA PHE A 57 -24.39 14.19 -19.22
C PHE A 57 -23.77 15.52 -19.60
N SER A 58 -23.34 15.63 -20.85
CA SER A 58 -22.83 16.83 -21.48
C SER A 58 -23.51 16.97 -22.84
N SER A 59 -24.00 18.18 -23.15
CA SER A 59 -24.54 18.50 -24.47
C SER A 59 -23.46 18.65 -25.53
N SER A 60 -22.24 19.01 -25.14
CA SER A 60 -21.12 19.21 -26.06
C SER A 60 -20.40 17.89 -26.35
N THR A 61 -19.90 17.73 -27.59
CA THR A 61 -18.98 16.65 -27.99
C THR A 61 -17.68 16.67 -27.20
N SER A 62 -17.36 17.80 -26.59
CA SER A 62 -16.30 17.92 -25.61
C SER A 62 -16.78 17.43 -24.24
N SER A 63 -15.96 16.61 -23.59
CA SER A 63 -16.17 16.09 -22.25
C SER A 63 -16.69 17.14 -21.25
N ILE A 64 -17.49 16.68 -20.28
CA ILE A 64 -18.07 17.49 -19.20
C ILE A 64 -17.04 18.39 -18.48
N ASN A 65 -15.77 17.97 -18.47
CA ASN A 65 -14.65 18.71 -17.93
C ASN A 65 -14.52 20.12 -18.52
N LYS A 66 -14.73 20.31 -19.83
CA LYS A 66 -14.62 21.65 -20.44
C LYS A 66 -15.72 22.60 -19.98
N THR A 67 -16.94 22.08 -19.79
CA THR A 67 -18.06 22.89 -19.26
C THR A 67 -17.77 23.28 -17.81
N VAL A 68 -17.23 22.35 -17.00
CA VAL A 68 -16.80 22.61 -15.62
C VAL A 68 -15.66 23.63 -15.56
N GLU A 69 -14.65 23.51 -16.42
CA GLU A 69 -13.55 24.46 -16.53
C GLU A 69 -14.04 25.86 -16.90
N ARG A 70 -14.95 25.97 -17.88
CA ARG A 70 -15.55 27.25 -18.27
C ARG A 70 -16.32 27.89 -17.11
N TYR A 71 -17.07 27.10 -16.34
CA TYR A 71 -17.76 27.56 -15.14
C TYR A 71 -16.78 28.06 -14.08
N GLN A 72 -15.72 27.30 -13.79
CA GLN A 72 -14.68 27.70 -12.84
C GLN A 72 -13.97 28.98 -13.26
N LYS A 73 -13.65 29.14 -14.56
CA LYS A 73 -13.06 30.36 -15.11
C LYS A 73 -13.98 31.55 -14.91
N LYS A 74 -15.27 31.41 -15.24
CA LYS A 74 -16.24 32.49 -15.00
C LYS A 74 -16.35 32.86 -13.53
N ILE A 75 -16.38 31.90 -12.59
CA ILE A 75 -16.39 32.22 -11.15
C ILE A 75 -15.17 33.06 -10.76
N LYS A 76 -13.99 32.74 -11.29
CA LYS A 76 -12.77 33.52 -11.05
C LYS A 76 -12.87 34.93 -11.63
N ASP A 77 -13.43 35.06 -12.83
CA ASP A 77 -13.63 36.36 -13.49
C ASP A 77 -14.70 37.22 -12.77
N PHE A 78 -15.69 36.61 -12.11
CA PHE A 78 -16.67 37.27 -11.23
C PHE A 78 -16.15 37.50 -9.79
N GLY A 79 -14.88 37.16 -9.53
CA GLY A 79 -14.22 37.10 -8.24
C GLY A 79 -13.86 38.44 -7.60
N ASP A 80 -14.81 39.38 -7.52
CA ASP A 80 -14.74 40.52 -6.58
C ASP A 80 -16.01 40.70 -5.73
N SER A 81 -16.92 39.71 -5.70
CA SER A 81 -18.13 39.81 -4.84
C SER A 81 -18.61 38.54 -4.11
N HIS A 82 -18.02 37.36 -4.33
CA HIS A 82 -18.42 36.14 -3.59
C HIS A 82 -17.22 35.41 -2.98
N LYS A 83 -16.73 35.91 -1.84
CA LYS A 83 -15.64 35.32 -1.04
C LYS A 83 -15.95 33.95 -0.39
N GLY A 84 -17.18 33.42 -0.50
CA GLY A 84 -17.60 32.25 0.28
C GLY A 84 -17.33 30.86 -0.32
N ILE A 85 -16.98 30.73 -1.61
CA ILE A 85 -16.81 29.41 -2.27
C ILE A 85 -15.33 29.13 -2.62
N HIS A 86 -14.47 30.15 -2.59
CA HIS A 86 -13.07 30.04 -2.98
C HIS A 86 -12.22 29.25 -1.97
N GLU A 87 -12.58 29.24 -0.68
CA GLU A 87 -11.81 28.52 0.35
C GLU A 87 -11.79 27.00 0.11
N ASN A 88 -12.92 26.40 -0.28
CA ASN A 88 -13.01 24.94 -0.37
C ASN A 88 -12.27 24.35 -1.59
N THR A 89 -12.21 25.09 -2.71
CA THR A 89 -11.51 24.62 -3.91
C THR A 89 -10.00 24.87 -3.83
N GLN A 90 -9.59 25.88 -3.07
CA GLN A 90 -8.18 26.17 -2.83
C GLN A 90 -7.58 25.15 -1.85
N ILE A 91 -8.30 24.77 -0.77
CA ILE A 91 -7.86 23.72 0.17
C ILE A 91 -7.66 22.36 -0.53
N LEU A 92 -8.52 21.97 -1.46
CA LEU A 92 -8.35 20.71 -2.21
C LEU A 92 -7.17 20.74 -3.19
N LYS A 93 -6.84 21.89 -3.78
CA LYS A 93 -5.66 22.04 -4.65
C LYS A 93 -4.37 22.19 -3.85
N ASP A 94 -4.42 22.86 -2.71
CA ASP A 94 -3.31 23.05 -1.78
C ASP A 94 -2.93 21.73 -1.10
N GLY A 95 -3.92 20.91 -0.71
CA GLY A 95 -3.67 19.55 -0.21
C GLY A 95 -3.12 18.59 -1.27
N GLY A 96 -3.54 18.73 -2.53
CA GLY A 96 -2.99 17.97 -3.65
C GLY A 96 -1.56 18.38 -4.01
N MET A 97 -1.31 19.69 -4.10
CA MET A 97 0.03 20.25 -4.33
C MET A 97 0.99 19.91 -3.21
N SER A 98 0.57 20.06 -1.95
CA SER A 98 1.38 19.69 -0.78
C SER A 98 1.71 18.19 -0.76
N MET A 99 0.76 17.32 -1.13
CA MET A 99 1.04 15.88 -1.20
C MET A 99 2.00 15.55 -2.35
N THR A 100 1.85 16.17 -3.52
CA THR A 100 2.78 15.96 -4.65
C THR A 100 4.18 16.46 -4.33
N GLU A 101 4.32 17.62 -3.67
CA GLU A 101 5.60 18.15 -3.20
C GLU A 101 6.24 17.24 -2.16
N THR A 102 5.43 16.67 -1.26
CA THR A 102 5.91 15.70 -0.26
C THR A 102 6.41 14.41 -0.93
N ILE A 103 5.68 13.91 -1.93
CA ILE A 103 6.10 12.72 -2.70
C ILE A 103 7.42 13.00 -3.42
N GLU A 104 7.53 14.13 -4.11
CA GLU A 104 8.75 14.51 -4.80
C GLU A 104 9.94 14.65 -3.84
N HIS A 105 9.74 15.30 -2.68
CA HIS A 105 10.76 15.40 -1.65
C HIS A 105 11.21 14.03 -1.12
N LEU A 106 10.26 13.11 -0.87
CA LEU A 106 10.57 11.75 -0.42
C LEU A 106 11.31 10.93 -1.49
N GLU A 107 10.92 11.06 -2.76
CA GLU A 107 11.61 10.40 -3.88
C GLU A 107 13.04 10.94 -4.05
N ASN A 108 13.22 12.25 -3.92
CA ASN A 108 14.54 12.89 -3.93
C ASN A 108 15.41 12.39 -2.77
N SER A 109 14.85 12.35 -1.57
CA SER A 109 15.55 11.82 -0.38
C SER A 109 15.93 10.35 -0.55
N ARG A 110 15.04 9.53 -1.11
CA ARG A 110 15.33 8.12 -1.43
C ARG A 110 16.46 7.98 -2.44
N ARG A 111 16.46 8.74 -3.54
CA ARG A 111 17.53 8.72 -4.55
C ARG A 111 18.89 9.04 -3.93
N LYS A 112 18.94 10.10 -3.10
CA LYS A 112 20.14 10.47 -2.34
C LYS A 112 20.60 9.33 -1.41
N LEU A 113 19.70 8.69 -0.66
CA LEU A 113 20.03 7.54 0.18
C LEU A 113 20.58 6.33 -0.59
N LEU A 114 20.24 6.19 -1.88
CA LEU A 114 20.75 5.14 -2.76
C LEU A 114 22.09 5.51 -3.44
N GLY A 115 22.56 6.75 -3.26
CA GLY A 115 23.80 7.25 -3.84
C GLY A 115 23.65 7.95 -5.19
N ASP A 116 22.42 8.25 -5.61
CA ASP A 116 22.13 8.96 -6.86
C ASP A 116 22.09 10.48 -6.65
N GLU A 117 22.48 11.26 -7.67
CA GLU A 117 22.35 12.74 -7.73
C GLU A 117 22.97 13.51 -6.54
N LEU A 118 24.10 12.99 -6.02
CA LEU A 118 24.83 13.57 -4.88
C LEU A 118 25.59 14.86 -5.22
N ASP A 119 25.77 15.15 -6.50
CA ASP A 119 26.41 16.36 -7.03
C ASP A 119 25.67 17.65 -6.64
N THR A 120 24.37 17.55 -6.38
CA THR A 120 23.53 18.65 -5.91
C THR A 120 23.54 18.87 -4.40
N CYS A 121 24.19 17.97 -3.63
CA CYS A 121 24.18 18.03 -2.18
C CYS A 121 25.32 18.89 -1.63
N SER A 122 25.04 19.62 -0.55
CA SER A 122 26.08 20.31 0.21
C SER A 122 26.92 19.32 1.04
N LEU A 123 28.11 19.75 1.45
CA LEU A 123 29.01 18.92 2.28
C LEU A 123 28.36 18.51 3.62
N ASP A 124 27.55 19.39 4.22
CA ASP A 124 26.85 19.11 5.47
C ASP A 124 25.72 18.09 5.27
N GLU A 125 24.98 18.20 4.17
CA GLU A 125 23.95 17.21 3.80
C GLU A 125 24.55 15.83 3.54
N LEU A 126 25.70 15.77 2.86
CA LEU A 126 26.41 14.51 2.63
C LEU A 126 26.89 13.87 3.93
N ARG A 127 27.43 14.67 4.86
CA ARG A 127 27.81 14.19 6.20
C ARG A 127 26.61 13.68 6.98
N GLN A 128 25.47 14.37 6.91
CA GLN A 128 24.25 13.92 7.57
C GLN A 128 23.75 12.59 6.98
N LEU A 129 23.79 12.46 5.66
CA LEU A 129 23.41 11.25 4.93
C LEU A 129 24.30 10.05 5.31
N GLU A 130 25.61 10.26 5.33
CA GLU A 130 26.61 9.26 5.74
C GLU A 130 26.34 8.77 7.18
N ASN A 131 26.21 9.70 8.12
CA ASN A 131 25.90 9.38 9.52
C ASN A 131 24.58 8.62 9.66
N GLN A 132 23.56 8.98 8.89
CA GLN A 132 22.27 8.31 8.91
C GLN A 132 22.38 6.88 8.36
N LEU A 133 23.08 6.69 7.24
CA LEU A 133 23.32 5.38 6.66
C LEU A 133 24.12 4.48 7.60
N GLU A 134 25.20 4.99 8.19
CA GLU A 134 26.05 4.23 9.11
C GLU A 134 25.27 3.74 10.34
N ARG A 135 24.52 4.63 11.00
CA ARG A 135 23.67 4.27 12.15
C ARG A 135 22.58 3.26 11.77
N SER A 136 21.98 3.42 10.59
CA SER A 136 20.94 2.48 10.13
C SER A 136 21.51 1.11 9.81
N LEU A 137 22.69 1.07 9.19
CA LEU A 137 23.43 -0.15 8.86
C LEU A 137 23.85 -0.89 10.12
N GLU A 138 24.35 -0.18 11.13
CA GLU A 138 24.71 -0.74 12.43
C GLU A 138 23.50 -1.42 13.09
N LYS A 139 22.35 -0.73 13.13
CA LYS A 139 21.09 -1.31 13.65
C LYS A 139 20.64 -2.56 12.89
N ILE A 140 20.70 -2.52 11.56
CA ILE A 140 20.33 -3.67 10.71
C ILE A 140 21.25 -4.86 10.99
N ARG A 141 22.57 -4.61 11.06
CA ARG A 141 23.57 -5.65 11.36
C ARG A 141 23.38 -6.24 12.74
N ALA A 142 23.20 -5.41 13.76
CA ALA A 142 22.94 -5.85 15.13
C ALA A 142 21.71 -6.77 15.20
N ARG A 143 20.59 -6.36 14.60
CA ARG A 143 19.37 -7.17 14.54
C ARG A 143 19.58 -8.48 13.77
N LYS A 144 20.28 -8.43 12.62
CA LYS A 144 20.57 -9.62 11.82
C LYS A 144 21.42 -10.62 12.61
N ASN A 145 22.44 -10.14 13.30
CA ASN A 145 23.30 -10.96 14.14
C ASN A 145 22.52 -11.57 15.30
N GLN A 146 21.66 -10.80 15.97
CA GLN A 146 20.79 -11.30 17.03
C GLN A 146 19.90 -12.45 16.54
N MET A 147 19.24 -12.30 15.39
CA MET A 147 18.39 -13.37 14.84
C MET A 147 19.21 -14.62 14.49
N PHE A 148 20.43 -14.45 13.98
CA PHE A 148 21.31 -15.59 13.71
C PHE A 148 21.77 -16.28 14.98
N THR A 149 22.11 -15.54 16.04
CA THR A 149 22.48 -16.14 17.33
C THR A 149 21.32 -16.95 17.91
N GLU A 150 20.10 -16.41 17.88
CA GLU A 150 18.90 -17.12 18.35
C GLU A 150 18.64 -18.41 17.54
N GLN A 151 18.81 -18.35 16.21
CA GLN A 151 18.64 -19.53 15.35
C GLN A 151 19.73 -20.59 15.59
N ILE A 152 20.98 -20.17 15.79
CA ILE A 152 22.10 -21.08 16.10
C ILE A 152 21.86 -21.76 17.45
N GLU A 153 21.42 -21.03 18.47
CA GLU A 153 21.10 -21.60 19.79
C GLU A 153 20.00 -22.64 19.70
N LYS A 154 18.91 -22.33 18.99
CA LYS A 154 17.82 -23.27 18.76
C LYS A 154 18.29 -24.57 18.09
N LEU A 155 19.11 -24.45 17.03
CA LEU A 155 19.65 -25.62 16.33
C LEU A 155 20.57 -26.46 17.22
N LYS A 156 21.40 -25.83 18.07
CA LYS A 156 22.26 -26.52 19.04
C LYS A 156 21.44 -27.28 20.10
N GLU A 157 20.32 -26.72 20.55
CA GLU A 157 19.40 -27.39 21.47
C GLU A 157 18.71 -28.60 20.81
N GLU A 158 18.25 -28.44 19.56
CA GLU A 158 17.66 -29.53 18.77
C GLU A 158 18.67 -30.65 18.54
N GLU A 159 19.92 -30.33 18.17
CA GLU A 159 21.00 -31.31 18.02
C GLU A 159 21.24 -32.09 19.32
N LYS A 160 21.32 -31.41 20.46
CA LYS A 160 21.51 -32.04 21.77
C LYS A 160 20.35 -32.98 22.11
N CYS A 161 19.11 -32.57 21.86
CA CYS A 161 17.92 -33.40 22.07
C CYS A 161 17.95 -34.65 21.18
N LEU A 162 18.25 -34.48 19.89
CA LEU A 162 18.35 -35.58 18.93
C LEU A 162 19.46 -36.57 19.30
N LEU A 163 20.61 -36.09 19.78
CA LEU A 163 21.70 -36.94 20.27
C LEU A 163 21.27 -37.79 21.47
N GLN A 164 20.51 -37.22 22.41
CA GLN A 164 19.98 -37.97 23.56
C GLN A 164 18.94 -39.00 23.14
N VAL A 165 18.02 -38.64 22.24
CA VAL A 165 17.00 -39.57 21.71
C VAL A 165 17.68 -40.71 20.94
N ASN A 166 18.65 -40.41 20.07
CA ASN A 166 19.42 -41.41 19.36
C ASN A 166 20.17 -42.36 20.31
N LYS A 167 20.74 -41.85 21.41
CA LYS A 167 21.39 -42.69 22.42
C LYS A 167 20.39 -43.68 23.05
N ARG A 168 19.21 -43.21 23.46
CA ARG A 168 18.17 -44.07 24.05
C ARG A 168 17.65 -45.12 23.06
N LEU A 169 17.41 -44.72 21.81
CA LEU A 169 16.96 -45.64 20.77
C LEU A 169 18.00 -46.73 20.50
N ARG A 170 19.29 -46.39 20.52
CA ARG A 170 20.37 -47.39 20.41
C ARG A 170 20.38 -48.36 21.59
N GLU A 171 20.25 -47.86 22.81
CA GLU A 171 20.15 -48.70 24.02
C GLU A 171 18.95 -49.66 23.94
N GLN A 172 17.77 -49.16 23.53
CA GLN A 172 16.57 -49.99 23.33
C GLN A 172 16.76 -51.05 22.24
N TYR A 173 17.33 -50.66 21.10
CA TYR A 173 17.61 -51.57 19.98
C TYR A 173 18.54 -52.72 20.39
N LEU A 174 19.55 -52.43 21.22
CA LEU A 174 20.48 -53.43 21.74
C LEU A 174 19.81 -54.41 22.71
N ILE A 175 18.92 -53.89 23.57
CA ILE A 175 18.12 -54.71 24.50
C ILE A 175 17.17 -55.64 23.71
N GLU A 176 16.49 -55.14 22.67
CA GLU A 176 15.59 -55.95 21.85
C GLU A 176 16.32 -57.03 21.02
N ARG A 177 17.57 -56.80 20.62
CA ARG A 177 18.37 -57.78 19.85
C ARG A 177 19.20 -58.75 20.70
N GLY A 178 19.24 -58.59 22.02
CA GLY A 178 19.95 -59.50 22.93
C GLY A 178 21.47 -59.56 22.71
N ARG A 179 22.10 -58.50 22.18
CA ARG A 179 23.57 -58.38 22.03
C ARG A 179 24.09 -57.11 22.70
N TYR A 180 25.17 -57.23 23.48
CA TYR A 180 26.00 -56.10 23.90
C TYR A 180 26.98 -55.76 22.76
N LEU A 181 27.23 -54.46 22.51
CA LEU A 181 28.26 -54.01 21.57
C LEU A 181 29.64 -54.43 22.08
N SER A 182 30.48 -55.02 21.22
CA SER A 182 31.91 -55.13 21.48
C SER A 182 32.58 -53.76 21.31
N ASP A 183 33.66 -53.49 22.05
CA ASP A 183 34.35 -52.20 22.08
C ASP A 183 34.76 -51.67 20.68
N GLU A 184 34.94 -52.55 19.69
CA GLU A 184 35.23 -52.19 18.29
C GLU A 184 34.11 -51.35 17.61
N ASP A 185 32.85 -51.53 17.98
CA ASP A 185 31.73 -50.78 17.38
C ASP A 185 31.60 -49.35 17.93
N LEU A 186 32.20 -49.08 19.10
CA LEU A 186 32.20 -47.76 19.75
C LEU A 186 33.29 -46.83 19.18
N GLU A 187 34.37 -47.40 18.63
CA GLU A 187 35.52 -46.67 18.07
C GLU A 187 35.19 -46.07 16.69
N VAL A 188 34.51 -46.83 15.83
CA VAL A 188 34.04 -46.37 14.49
C VAL A 188 33.09 -45.16 14.57
N VAL A 189 32.41 -44.98 15.70
CA VAL A 189 31.49 -43.85 15.93
C VAL A 189 32.22 -42.61 16.48
N ARG A 190 33.38 -42.77 17.14
CA ARG A 190 34.20 -41.64 17.58
C ARG A 190 34.92 -40.99 16.40
N GLU A 191 35.44 -41.78 15.46
CA GLU A 191 36.09 -41.24 14.25
C GLU A 191 35.11 -40.41 13.39
N LYS A 192 33.85 -40.83 13.29
CA LYS A 192 32.81 -40.05 12.58
C LYS A 192 32.35 -38.76 13.27
N LYS A 193 32.74 -38.51 14.52
CA LYS A 193 32.42 -37.26 15.24
C LYS A 193 33.40 -36.12 14.95
N GLU A 194 34.57 -36.41 14.37
CA GLU A 194 35.61 -35.41 14.11
C GLU A 194 35.56 -34.83 12.68
N GLU A 195 34.66 -35.32 11.81
CA GLU A 195 34.38 -34.64 10.55
C GLU A 195 33.60 -33.35 10.84
N GLU A 196 34.35 -32.26 10.99
CA GLU A 196 33.84 -30.90 11.01
C GLU A 196 33.00 -30.68 9.74
N VAL A 197 31.68 -30.54 9.91
CA VAL A 197 30.78 -30.29 8.78
C VAL A 197 31.05 -28.86 8.29
N GLU A 198 31.93 -28.73 7.29
CA GLU A 198 32.11 -27.49 6.54
C GLU A 198 30.77 -27.12 5.91
N THR A 199 30.08 -26.17 6.54
CA THR A 199 28.93 -25.51 5.91
C THR A 199 29.48 -24.33 5.13
N GLU A 200 29.16 -24.24 3.84
CA GLU A 200 29.55 -23.13 2.94
C GLU A 200 28.87 -21.79 3.27
N LEU A 201 28.59 -21.52 4.55
CA LEU A 201 27.99 -20.29 5.03
C LEU A 201 29.06 -19.18 5.13
N PHE A 202 29.35 -18.54 4.00
CA PHE A 202 30.13 -17.31 3.95
C PHE A 202 29.35 -16.15 4.57
N ILE A 203 29.80 -15.67 5.72
CA ILE A 203 29.32 -14.42 6.33
C ILE A 203 30.31 -13.30 6.03
N GLY A 204 30.08 -12.58 4.93
CA GLY A 204 30.83 -11.37 4.55
C GLY A 204 31.09 -11.25 3.04
N ARG A 205 30.99 -10.03 2.50
CA ARG A 205 31.21 -9.75 1.05
C ARG A 205 32.70 -9.86 0.71
N ARG A 206 33.01 -10.41 -0.49
CA ARG A 206 34.21 -10.01 -1.25
C ARG A 206 34.10 -8.56 -1.69
#